data_AF-G3B2J3-F1
#
_entry.id   AF-G3B2J3-F1
#
_cell.length_a   1.000
_cell.length_b   1.000
_cell.length_c   1.000
_cell.angle_alpha   90.00
_cell.angle_beta   90.00
_cell.angle_gamma   90.00
#
_symmetry.space_group_name_H-M   'P 1'
#
loop_
_entity.id
_entity.type
_entity.pdbx_description
1 polymer ?
#
loop_
_entity_poly.entity_id
_entity_poly.type
_entity_poly.pdbx_seq_one_letter_code
_entity_poly.pdbx_strand_id
1 'polypeptide(L)'
;MTVSDHELEASILKIKDLLNADPSKQNLADAIDLLNSLLQSMMPSIQAQRTPMTMAPFSANSSSSKLVRFVKLQDNFRFSLVLSIDRYLDWIYDNISTVDSASIVQLNRLLQGLLLIHSPSRSIFSNTTDMRKILRFVELGSPAVPFEVTISFITTLLHILIKNLDNFRVFESCNGCSILISKLKISDLSVPKKSIENNSSMKSANQQMLNFKIIEFLIFYLNDESESQGFDGKKKSIKEKSNYFRNDFPDIDNLIESLNDLKNI
;
A
#
# COMPACT_ATOMS: atom_id res chain seq x y z
N MET A 1 26.43 13.31 -17.15
CA MET A 1 26.00 12.03 -16.53
C MET A 1 27.25 11.33 -16.03
N THR A 2 27.26 10.86 -14.79
CA THR A 2 28.39 10.12 -14.21
C THR A 2 28.19 8.62 -14.38
N VAL A 3 29.25 7.80 -14.23
CA VAL A 3 29.18 6.32 -14.32
C VAL A 3 28.10 5.73 -13.40
N SER A 4 27.93 6.31 -12.21
CA SER A 4 26.88 5.94 -11.25
C SER A 4 25.45 6.19 -11.72
N ASP A 5 25.24 7.15 -12.64
CA ASP A 5 23.92 7.42 -13.22
C ASP A 5 23.50 6.29 -14.16
N HIS A 6 24.43 5.82 -14.99
CA HIS A 6 24.18 4.70 -15.90
C HIS A 6 23.91 3.39 -15.14
N GLU A 7 24.57 3.15 -14.01
CA GLU A 7 24.32 1.98 -13.17
C GLU A 7 22.92 1.99 -12.55
N LEU A 8 22.45 3.15 -12.11
CA LEU A 8 21.09 3.31 -11.56
C LEU A 8 20.02 3.06 -12.62
N GLU A 9 20.17 3.70 -13.79
CA GLU A 9 19.26 3.50 -14.92
C GLU A 9 19.25 2.04 -15.39
N ALA A 10 20.43 1.42 -15.55
CA ALA A 10 20.55 0.03 -15.94
C ALA A 10 19.89 -0.92 -14.92
N SER A 11 20.04 -0.64 -13.62
CA SER A 11 19.39 -1.43 -12.56
C SER A 11 17.87 -1.34 -12.65
N ILE A 12 17.32 -0.13 -12.86
CA ILE A 12 15.87 0.08 -13.02
C ILE A 12 15.37 -0.64 -14.27
N LEU A 13 16.06 -0.49 -15.40
CA LEU A 13 15.68 -1.15 -16.65
C LEU A 13 15.70 -2.67 -16.51
N LYS A 14 16.73 -3.25 -15.87
CA LYS A 14 16.79 -4.68 -15.60
C LYS A 14 15.61 -5.19 -14.76
N ILE A 15 15.23 -4.46 -13.71
CA ILE A 15 14.03 -4.80 -12.90
C ILE A 15 12.78 -4.74 -13.77
N LYS A 16 12.64 -3.70 -14.59
CA LYS A 16 11.51 -3.57 -15.51
C LYS A 16 11.48 -4.69 -16.54
N ASP A 17 12.61 -5.11 -17.09
CA ASP A 17 12.66 -6.19 -18.07
C ASP A 17 12.16 -7.49 -17.44
N LEU A 18 12.55 -7.79 -16.20
CA LEU A 18 12.02 -8.94 -15.46
C LEU A 18 10.51 -8.85 -15.20
N LEU A 19 10.00 -7.65 -14.87
CA LEU A 19 8.57 -7.40 -14.64
C LEU A 19 7.74 -7.24 -15.94
N ASN A 20 8.35 -7.16 -17.11
CA ASN A 20 7.62 -7.04 -18.39
C ASN A 20 7.89 -8.21 -19.35
N ALA A 21 8.88 -9.06 -19.07
CA ALA A 21 9.08 -10.34 -19.75
C ALA A 21 7.91 -11.30 -19.48
N ASP A 22 7.91 -12.44 -20.18
CA ASP A 22 6.93 -13.51 -19.94
C ASP A 22 6.88 -13.85 -18.44
N PRO A 23 5.75 -13.56 -17.76
CA PRO A 23 5.72 -13.61 -16.32
C PRO A 23 5.95 -15.03 -15.79
N SER A 24 6.88 -15.15 -14.84
CA SER A 24 7.22 -16.42 -14.22
C SER A 24 7.58 -16.22 -12.76
N LYS A 25 7.54 -17.31 -11.97
CA LYS A 25 7.96 -17.27 -10.56
C LYS A 25 9.41 -16.85 -10.40
N GLN A 26 10.28 -17.28 -11.33
CA GLN A 26 11.70 -16.93 -11.33
C GLN A 26 11.89 -15.44 -11.62
N ASN A 27 11.22 -14.92 -12.65
CA ASN A 27 11.29 -13.50 -12.99
C ASN A 27 10.80 -12.62 -11.83
N LEU A 28 9.74 -13.04 -11.14
CA LEU A 28 9.23 -12.36 -9.95
C LEU A 28 10.27 -12.34 -8.82
N ALA A 29 10.87 -13.49 -8.49
CA ALA A 29 11.88 -13.58 -7.43
C ALA A 29 13.10 -12.69 -7.74
N ASP A 30 13.63 -12.77 -8.96
CA ASP A 30 14.78 -11.98 -9.39
C ASP A 30 14.46 -10.47 -9.39
N ALA A 31 13.25 -10.09 -9.80
CA ALA A 31 12.81 -8.69 -9.77
C ALA A 31 12.69 -8.17 -8.34
N ILE A 32 12.14 -8.98 -7.42
CA ILE A 32 12.02 -8.66 -6.00
C ILE A 32 13.40 -8.43 -5.38
N ASP A 33 14.35 -9.32 -5.63
CA ASP A 33 15.69 -9.23 -5.06
C ASP A 33 16.43 -7.98 -5.57
N LEU A 34 16.42 -7.74 -6.88
CA LEU A 34 17.05 -6.56 -7.47
C LEU A 34 16.39 -5.27 -6.99
N LEU A 35 15.07 -5.23 -6.90
CA LEU A 35 14.34 -4.05 -6.41
C LEU A 35 14.65 -3.80 -4.93
N ASN A 36 14.66 -4.84 -4.10
CA ASN A 36 15.00 -4.72 -2.69
C ASN A 36 16.44 -4.21 -2.52
N SER A 37 17.42 -4.79 -3.23
CA SER A 37 18.82 -4.31 -3.22
C SER A 37 18.93 -2.85 -3.67
N LEU A 38 18.19 -2.47 -4.71
CA LEU A 38 18.15 -1.09 -5.20
C LEU A 38 17.62 -0.14 -4.12
N LEU A 39 16.47 -0.44 -3.50
CA LEU A 39 15.89 0.39 -2.45
C LEU A 39 16.80 0.47 -1.20
N GLN A 40 17.39 -0.65 -0.78
CA GLN A 40 18.33 -0.69 0.34
C GLN A 40 19.56 0.18 0.08
N SER A 41 20.08 0.20 -1.15
CA SER A 41 21.20 1.06 -1.53
C SER A 41 20.90 2.56 -1.39
N MET A 42 19.62 2.95 -1.28
CA MET A 42 19.19 4.34 -1.08
C MET A 42 18.97 4.70 0.39
N MET A 43 18.93 3.73 1.31
CA MET A 43 18.69 3.97 2.74
C MET A 43 19.65 5.00 3.37
N PRO A 44 20.97 5.01 3.08
CA PRO A 44 21.87 6.04 3.61
C PRO A 44 21.48 7.45 3.17
N SER A 45 20.99 7.60 1.93
CA SER A 45 20.52 8.90 1.42
C SER A 45 19.22 9.33 2.08
N ILE A 46 18.31 8.38 2.37
CA ILE A 46 17.05 8.65 3.10
C ILE A 46 17.35 9.10 4.53
N GLN A 47 18.28 8.43 5.22
CA GLN A 47 18.68 8.78 6.58
C GLN A 47 19.35 10.16 6.63
N ALA A 48 20.26 10.44 5.70
CA ALA A 48 20.95 11.73 5.63
C ALA A 48 19.99 12.91 5.42
N GLN A 49 18.88 12.72 4.69
CA GLN A 49 17.85 13.74 4.48
C GLN A 49 16.90 13.93 5.67
N ARG A 50 16.86 12.99 6.63
CA ARG A 50 16.02 13.06 7.83
C ARG A 50 16.73 13.70 9.03
N THR A 51 18.05 13.85 8.98
CA THR A 51 18.82 14.49 10.06
C THR A 51 18.58 16.01 10.06
N PRO A 52 18.16 16.62 11.18
CA PRO A 52 17.95 18.06 11.25
C PRO A 52 19.24 18.84 10.97
N MET A 53 19.11 19.97 10.25
CA MET A 53 20.19 20.83 9.72
C MET A 53 21.20 21.36 10.75
N THR A 54 21.01 21.16 12.05
CA THR A 54 21.84 21.74 13.12
C THR A 54 23.20 21.07 13.33
N MET A 55 23.50 19.95 12.64
CA MET A 55 24.72 19.16 12.85
C MET A 55 25.49 18.82 11.55
N ALA A 56 25.08 19.33 10.40
CA ALA A 56 25.76 19.05 9.13
C ALA A 56 26.80 20.14 8.80
N PRO A 57 28.07 19.79 8.53
CA PRO A 57 29.03 20.72 7.94
C PRO A 57 28.47 21.29 6.63
N PHE A 58 28.82 22.54 6.32
CA PHE A 58 28.39 23.39 5.19
C PHE A 58 28.60 22.83 3.75
N SER A 59 28.64 21.51 3.56
CA SER A 59 28.98 20.83 2.30
C SER A 59 27.92 19.82 1.81
N ALA A 60 26.75 19.70 2.43
CA ALA A 60 25.70 18.80 1.91
C ALA A 60 24.93 19.45 0.75
N ASN A 61 25.57 19.56 -0.42
CA ASN A 61 24.93 19.92 -1.68
C ASN A 61 23.74 18.98 -1.93
N SER A 62 22.55 19.53 -1.75
CA SER A 62 21.24 18.87 -1.71
C SER A 62 20.68 18.45 -3.08
N SER A 63 21.53 18.34 -4.11
CA SER A 63 21.14 18.08 -5.50
C SER A 63 21.77 16.84 -6.13
N SER A 64 22.64 16.12 -5.41
CA SER A 64 23.40 14.96 -5.92
C SER A 64 23.22 13.66 -5.13
N SER A 65 22.15 13.50 -4.34
CA SER A 65 21.88 12.19 -3.71
C SER A 65 21.32 11.20 -4.74
N LYS A 66 21.75 9.94 -4.65
CA LYS A 66 21.23 8.83 -5.47
C LYS A 66 19.70 8.77 -5.42
N LEU A 67 19.12 9.11 -4.26
CA LEU A 67 17.69 9.21 -4.04
C LEU A 67 17.00 10.28 -4.90
N VAL A 68 17.54 11.50 -4.97
CA VAL A 68 16.96 12.57 -5.81
C VAL A 68 16.95 12.16 -7.29
N ARG A 69 18.01 11.47 -7.74
CA ARG A 69 18.09 10.97 -9.12
C ARG A 69 17.10 9.84 -9.36
N PHE A 70 16.98 8.91 -8.43
CA PHE A 70 15.98 7.85 -8.48
C PHE A 70 14.57 8.42 -8.60
N VAL A 71 14.21 9.39 -7.75
CA VAL A 71 12.92 10.11 -7.78
C VAL A 71 12.67 10.71 -9.16
N LYS A 72 13.64 11.46 -9.71
CA LYS A 72 13.52 12.04 -11.07
C LYS A 72 13.35 11.00 -12.17
N LEU A 73 13.97 9.82 -12.04
CA LEU A 73 13.75 8.73 -12.98
C LEU A 73 12.33 8.18 -12.85
N GLN A 74 11.77 8.08 -11.65
CA GLN A 74 10.40 7.60 -11.46
C GLN A 74 9.33 8.52 -12.08
N ASP A 75 9.61 9.82 -12.26
CA ASP A 75 8.74 10.74 -13.02
C ASP A 75 8.63 10.38 -14.51
N ASN A 76 9.62 9.67 -15.06
CA ASN A 76 9.62 9.25 -16.46
C ASN A 76 8.99 7.86 -16.61
N PHE A 77 7.94 7.76 -17.43
CA PHE A 77 7.24 6.51 -17.73
C PHE A 77 8.19 5.35 -18.11
N ARG A 78 9.27 5.65 -18.84
CA ARG A 78 10.29 4.66 -19.24
C ARG A 78 10.97 4.00 -18.03
N PHE A 79 11.07 4.69 -16.89
CA PHE A 79 11.78 4.20 -15.70
C PHE A 79 10.86 3.99 -14.49
N SER A 80 9.57 4.32 -14.61
CA SER A 80 8.58 4.09 -13.54
C SER A 80 8.46 2.59 -13.21
N LEU A 81 8.88 2.24 -12.00
CA LEU A 81 8.79 0.90 -11.44
C LEU A 81 7.36 0.60 -10.97
N VAL A 82 6.66 1.58 -10.40
CA VAL A 82 5.28 1.42 -9.93
C VAL A 82 4.36 0.97 -11.06
N LEU A 83 4.47 1.57 -12.25
CA LEU A 83 3.69 1.15 -13.42
C LEU A 83 4.01 -0.28 -13.89
N SER A 84 5.25 -0.73 -13.69
CA SER A 84 5.65 -2.09 -14.09
C SER A 84 5.13 -3.11 -13.08
N ILE A 85 5.20 -2.79 -11.79
CA ILE A 85 4.60 -3.61 -10.73
C ILE A 85 3.08 -3.68 -10.89
N ASP A 86 2.42 -2.55 -11.11
CA ASP A 86 0.96 -2.48 -11.31
C ASP A 86 0.50 -3.42 -12.43
N ARG A 87 1.17 -3.43 -13.58
CA ARG A 87 0.88 -4.38 -14.65
C ARG A 87 1.16 -5.83 -14.24
N TYR A 88 2.25 -6.09 -13.52
CA TYR A 88 2.59 -7.44 -13.07
C TYR A 88 1.57 -8.01 -12.07
N LEU A 89 0.86 -7.14 -11.34
CA LEU A 89 -0.19 -7.57 -10.41
C LEU A 89 -1.30 -8.34 -11.13
N ASP A 90 -1.65 -8.00 -12.37
CA ASP A 90 -2.63 -8.73 -13.20
C ASP A 90 -2.28 -10.21 -13.27
N TRP A 91 -1.07 -10.52 -13.70
CA TRP A 91 -0.57 -11.90 -13.74
C TRP A 91 -0.54 -12.56 -12.38
N ILE A 92 -0.10 -11.86 -11.31
CA ILE A 92 -0.05 -12.42 -9.96
C ILE A 92 -1.44 -12.87 -9.51
N TYR A 93 -2.46 -12.05 -9.72
CA TYR A 93 -3.83 -12.36 -9.30
C TYR A 93 -4.40 -13.55 -10.05
N ASP A 94 -4.20 -13.59 -11.37
CA ASP A 94 -4.66 -14.70 -12.22
C ASP A 94 -3.97 -16.03 -11.84
N ASN A 95 -2.79 -15.96 -11.21
CA ASN A 95 -1.97 -17.10 -10.81
C ASN A 95 -1.82 -17.22 -9.28
N ILE A 96 -2.71 -16.60 -8.49
CA ILE A 96 -2.58 -16.46 -7.03
C ILE A 96 -2.45 -17.80 -6.30
N SER A 97 -3.03 -18.87 -6.85
CA SER A 97 -2.97 -20.23 -6.29
C SER A 97 -1.61 -20.90 -6.48
N THR A 98 -0.81 -20.38 -7.41
CA THR A 98 0.50 -20.95 -7.76
C THR A 98 1.65 -20.07 -7.28
N VAL A 99 1.50 -18.76 -7.29
CA VAL A 99 2.53 -17.82 -6.83
C VAL A 99 2.61 -17.86 -5.31
N ASP A 100 3.84 -17.92 -4.79
CA ASP A 100 4.07 -17.97 -3.35
C ASP A 100 3.59 -16.68 -2.65
N SER A 101 2.79 -16.83 -1.58
CA SER A 101 2.25 -15.71 -0.80
C SER A 101 3.34 -14.76 -0.30
N ALA A 102 4.49 -15.30 0.16
CA ALA A 102 5.55 -14.48 0.72
C ALA A 102 6.18 -13.58 -0.36
N SER A 103 6.34 -14.10 -1.57
CA SER A 103 6.80 -13.33 -2.74
C SER A 103 5.83 -12.19 -3.09
N ILE A 104 4.53 -12.46 -3.06
CA ILE A 104 3.49 -11.44 -3.29
C ILE A 104 3.55 -10.34 -2.22
N VAL A 105 3.61 -10.74 -0.95
CA VAL A 105 3.70 -9.81 0.19
C VAL A 105 4.98 -8.97 0.10
N GLN A 106 6.11 -9.57 -0.31
CA GLN A 106 7.38 -8.87 -0.46
C GLN A 106 7.36 -7.86 -1.61
N LEU A 107 6.86 -8.23 -2.79
CA LEU A 107 6.69 -7.29 -3.90
C LEU A 107 5.78 -6.13 -3.49
N ASN A 108 4.68 -6.43 -2.81
CA ASN A 108 3.72 -5.42 -2.37
C ASN A 108 4.31 -4.48 -1.30
N ARG A 109 5.19 -4.99 -0.42
CA ARG A 109 5.96 -4.16 0.51
C ARG A 109 6.95 -3.23 -0.21
N LEU A 110 7.58 -3.71 -1.30
CA LEU A 110 8.44 -2.87 -2.14
C LEU A 110 7.65 -1.78 -2.85
N LEU A 111 6.42 -2.10 -3.32
CA LEU A 111 5.48 -1.11 -3.86
C LEU A 111 5.14 -0.03 -2.82
N GLN A 112 4.81 -0.41 -1.59
CA GLN A 112 4.58 0.55 -0.49
C GLN A 112 5.80 1.47 -0.29
N GLY A 113 7.01 0.90 -0.29
CA GLY A 113 8.26 1.67 -0.22
C GLY A 113 8.44 2.66 -1.38
N LEU A 114 8.13 2.24 -2.62
CA LEU A 114 8.16 3.12 -3.79
C LEU A 114 7.16 4.28 -3.67
N LEU A 115 5.94 4.04 -3.17
CA LEU A 115 4.93 5.08 -2.96
C LEU A 115 5.29 6.06 -1.84
N LEU A 116 6.14 5.65 -0.88
CA LEU A 116 6.69 6.54 0.14
C LEU A 116 7.84 7.39 -0.40
N ILE A 117 8.72 6.80 -1.23
CA ILE A 117 9.86 7.50 -1.83
C ILE A 117 9.41 8.46 -2.93
N HIS A 118 8.44 8.05 -3.74
CA HIS A 118 7.95 8.79 -4.90
C HIS A 118 6.43 8.98 -4.78
N SER A 119 6.01 9.99 -4.01
CA SER A 119 4.58 10.29 -3.81
C SER A 119 3.80 10.58 -5.11
N PRO A 120 4.36 11.17 -6.19
CA PRO A 120 3.61 11.37 -7.43
C PRO A 120 3.12 10.06 -8.07
N SER A 121 3.80 8.92 -7.83
CA SER A 121 3.34 7.61 -8.33
C SER A 121 1.98 7.19 -7.77
N ARG A 122 1.50 7.80 -6.67
CA ARG A 122 0.15 7.51 -6.14
C ARG A 122 -0.94 7.90 -7.14
N SER A 123 -0.70 8.86 -8.02
CA SER A 123 -1.66 9.31 -9.04
C SER A 123 -2.08 8.23 -10.04
N ILE A 124 -1.29 7.16 -10.18
CA ILE A 124 -1.63 5.99 -10.98
C ILE A 124 -2.97 5.41 -10.51
N PHE A 125 -3.17 5.33 -9.20
CA PHE A 125 -4.37 4.78 -8.58
C PHE A 125 -5.54 5.77 -8.53
N SER A 126 -5.39 6.98 -9.12
CA SER A 126 -6.50 7.87 -9.40
C SER A 126 -7.30 7.41 -10.63
N ASN A 127 -6.89 6.31 -11.26
CA ASN A 127 -7.66 5.59 -12.27
C ASN A 127 -8.46 4.44 -11.63
N THR A 128 -9.72 4.29 -12.02
CA THR A 128 -10.60 3.19 -11.57
C THR A 128 -10.00 1.81 -11.84
N THR A 129 -9.36 1.61 -12.99
CA THR A 129 -8.78 0.32 -13.38
C THR A 129 -7.69 -0.10 -12.40
N ASP A 130 -6.73 0.79 -12.14
CA ASP A 130 -5.58 0.49 -11.28
C ASP A 130 -6.00 0.38 -9.81
N MET A 131 -6.96 1.21 -9.36
CA MET A 131 -7.56 1.03 -8.02
C MET A 131 -8.27 -0.32 -7.88
N ARG A 132 -9.02 -0.77 -8.90
CA ARG A 132 -9.70 -2.08 -8.88
C ARG A 132 -8.70 -3.25 -8.86
N LYS A 133 -7.52 -3.13 -9.50
CA LYS A 133 -6.45 -4.13 -9.40
C LYS A 133 -5.95 -4.32 -7.97
N ILE A 134 -5.91 -3.27 -7.16
CA ILE A 134 -5.55 -3.34 -5.74
C ILE A 134 -6.71 -3.97 -4.94
N LEU A 135 -7.94 -3.49 -5.17
CA LEU A 135 -9.12 -3.93 -4.41
C LEU A 135 -9.45 -5.41 -4.59
N ARG A 136 -9.21 -6.01 -5.76
CA ARG A 136 -9.47 -7.45 -5.96
C ARG A 136 -8.63 -8.38 -5.07
N PHE A 137 -7.45 -7.93 -4.60
CA PHE A 137 -6.67 -8.68 -3.60
C PHE A 137 -7.27 -8.60 -2.19
N VAL A 138 -8.24 -7.69 -1.98
CA VAL A 138 -8.95 -7.51 -0.72
C VAL A 138 -10.37 -8.06 -0.78
N GLU A 139 -10.94 -8.22 -1.97
CA GLU A 139 -12.32 -8.66 -2.17
C GLU A 139 -12.58 -10.08 -1.64
N LEU A 140 -13.82 -10.33 -1.21
CA LEU A 140 -14.32 -11.68 -0.98
C LEU A 140 -14.71 -12.29 -2.32
N GLY A 141 -14.10 -13.41 -2.70
CA GLY A 141 -14.44 -14.05 -3.96
C GLY A 141 -13.50 -15.15 -4.37
N SER A 142 -13.62 -15.52 -5.64
CA SER A 142 -12.71 -16.42 -6.34
C SER A 142 -11.78 -15.60 -7.24
N PRO A 143 -10.45 -15.84 -7.22
CA PRO A 143 -9.77 -16.84 -6.40
C PRO A 143 -9.68 -16.44 -4.91
N ALA A 144 -9.57 -17.45 -4.04
CA ALA A 144 -9.38 -17.21 -2.61
C ALA A 144 -7.98 -16.61 -2.35
N VAL A 145 -7.95 -15.34 -1.96
CA VAL A 145 -6.70 -14.64 -1.63
C VAL A 145 -6.27 -14.99 -0.18
N PRO A 146 -5.00 -15.35 0.05
CA PRO A 146 -4.48 -15.62 1.39
C PRO A 146 -4.62 -14.41 2.35
N PHE A 147 -4.72 -14.68 3.66
CA PHE A 147 -4.94 -13.64 4.68
C PHE A 147 -3.78 -12.64 4.72
N GLU A 148 -2.54 -13.14 4.68
CA GLU A 148 -1.33 -12.34 4.70
C GLU A 148 -1.22 -11.42 3.47
N VAL A 149 -1.65 -11.90 2.30
CA VAL A 149 -1.73 -11.09 1.08
C VAL A 149 -2.81 -10.02 1.24
N THR A 150 -4.01 -10.40 1.68
CA THR A 150 -5.11 -9.47 1.95
C THR A 150 -4.68 -8.32 2.88
N ILE A 151 -4.07 -8.66 4.03
CA ILE A 151 -3.57 -7.67 5.02
C ILE A 151 -2.51 -6.75 4.40
N SER A 152 -1.61 -7.30 3.59
CA SER A 152 -0.59 -6.51 2.87
C SER A 152 -1.22 -5.51 1.91
N PHE A 153 -2.26 -5.91 1.17
CA PHE A 153 -2.97 -5.02 0.24
C PHE A 153 -3.83 -3.96 0.95
N ILE A 154 -4.42 -4.26 2.12
CA ILE A 154 -5.06 -3.24 2.96
C ILE A 154 -4.03 -2.20 3.42
N THR A 155 -2.83 -2.65 3.82
CA THR A 155 -1.72 -1.74 4.16
C THR A 155 -1.29 -0.91 2.96
N THR A 156 -1.35 -1.47 1.74
CA THR A 156 -1.02 -0.75 0.50
C THR A 156 -2.03 0.32 0.18
N LEU A 157 -3.32 0.07 0.40
CA LEU A 157 -4.36 1.10 0.28
C LEU A 157 -4.06 2.33 1.15
N LEU A 158 -3.58 2.15 2.39
CA LEU A 158 -3.15 3.29 3.23
C LEU A 158 -2.07 4.15 2.52
N HIS A 159 -1.08 3.51 1.91
CA HIS A 159 0.02 4.18 1.21
C HIS A 159 -0.41 4.84 -0.11
N ILE A 160 -1.45 4.30 -0.76
CA ILE A 160 -2.05 4.88 -1.95
C ILE A 160 -2.86 6.12 -1.58
N LEU A 161 -3.63 6.06 -0.49
CA LEU A 161 -4.57 7.09 -0.07
C LEU A 161 -3.89 8.26 0.66
N ILE A 162 -2.79 8.02 1.38
CA ILE A 162 -2.13 9.05 2.19
C ILE A 162 -1.81 10.31 1.38
N LYS A 163 -2.34 11.45 1.84
CA LYS A 163 -2.15 12.76 1.22
C LYS A 163 -2.65 12.89 -0.24
N ASN A 164 -3.65 12.09 -0.65
CA ASN A 164 -4.20 12.15 -2.02
C ASN A 164 -5.72 11.95 -2.03
N LEU A 165 -6.52 13.03 -2.13
CA LEU A 165 -7.99 12.93 -2.10
C LEU A 165 -8.57 12.33 -3.39
N ASP A 166 -7.93 12.51 -4.54
CA ASP A 166 -8.41 11.91 -5.78
C ASP A 166 -8.44 10.39 -5.67
N ASN A 167 -7.41 9.80 -5.05
CA ASN A 167 -7.39 8.38 -4.73
C ASN A 167 -8.48 7.98 -3.73
N PHE A 168 -8.81 8.82 -2.73
CA PHE A 168 -9.96 8.59 -1.86
C PHE A 168 -11.27 8.53 -2.66
N ARG A 169 -11.49 9.50 -3.56
CA ARG A 169 -12.72 9.54 -4.38
C ARG A 169 -12.82 8.32 -5.29
N VAL A 170 -11.72 7.89 -5.90
CA VAL A 170 -11.69 6.72 -6.78
C VAL A 170 -11.90 5.44 -5.98
N PHE A 171 -11.23 5.28 -4.84
CA PHE A 171 -11.43 4.17 -3.91
C PHE A 171 -12.91 4.01 -3.49
N GLU A 172 -13.55 5.10 -3.09
CA GLU A 172 -14.99 5.12 -2.75
C GLU A 172 -15.85 4.72 -3.95
N SER A 173 -15.60 5.30 -5.13
CA SER A 173 -16.35 4.99 -6.35
C SER A 173 -16.20 3.53 -6.80
N CYS A 174 -15.11 2.86 -6.39
CA CYS A 174 -14.84 1.45 -6.66
C CYS A 174 -15.47 0.51 -5.61
N ASN A 175 -16.33 1.02 -4.73
CA ASN A 175 -16.90 0.31 -3.58
C ASN A 175 -15.85 -0.19 -2.58
N GLY A 176 -14.72 0.51 -2.46
CA GLY A 176 -13.62 0.10 -1.59
C GLY A 176 -14.03 -0.03 -0.11
N CYS A 177 -14.93 0.83 0.36
CA CYS A 177 -15.49 0.78 1.71
C CYS A 177 -16.24 -0.54 1.97
N SER A 178 -17.17 -0.90 1.09
CA SER A 178 -17.94 -2.14 1.16
C SER A 178 -17.03 -3.37 1.09
N ILE A 179 -16.05 -3.35 0.17
CA ILE A 179 -15.06 -4.43 0.02
C ILE A 179 -14.30 -4.68 1.32
N LEU A 180 -13.79 -3.62 1.97
CA LEU A 180 -13.06 -3.76 3.25
C LEU A 180 -13.96 -4.25 4.38
N ILE A 181 -15.13 -3.65 4.54
CA ILE A 181 -16.04 -4.00 5.63
C ILE A 181 -16.55 -5.43 5.51
N SER A 182 -16.75 -5.93 4.30
CA SER A 182 -17.19 -7.32 4.09
C SER A 182 -16.25 -8.37 4.72
N LYS A 183 -14.97 -8.01 4.95
CA LYS A 183 -13.96 -8.87 5.59
C LYS A 183 -13.94 -8.76 7.12
N LEU A 184 -14.57 -7.74 7.70
CA LEU A 184 -14.58 -7.49 9.13
C LEU A 184 -15.53 -8.47 9.84
N LYS A 185 -15.03 -9.20 10.83
CA LYS A 185 -15.85 -10.10 11.67
C LYS A 185 -15.81 -9.67 13.12
N ILE A 186 -16.86 -8.96 13.55
CA ILE A 186 -16.94 -8.34 14.88
C ILE A 186 -17.07 -9.35 16.01
N SER A 187 -17.71 -10.50 15.76
CA SER A 187 -17.79 -11.61 16.72
C SER A 187 -16.42 -12.08 17.22
N ASP A 188 -15.39 -11.95 16.37
CA ASP A 188 -14.04 -12.44 16.62
C ASP A 188 -13.14 -11.39 17.31
N LEU A 189 -13.68 -10.20 17.61
CA LEU A 189 -13.05 -9.18 18.46
C LEU A 189 -13.21 -9.46 19.96
N SER A 190 -14.07 -10.43 20.32
CA SER A 190 -14.25 -10.86 21.71
C SER A 190 -13.09 -11.77 22.17
N VAL A 191 -12.67 -11.59 23.43
CA VAL A 191 -11.54 -12.24 24.14
C VAL A 191 -11.37 -13.73 23.76
N PRO A 192 -10.13 -14.25 23.63
CA PRO A 192 -9.89 -15.63 23.19
C PRO A 192 -10.62 -16.62 24.12
N LYS A 193 -11.67 -17.25 23.61
CA LYS A 193 -12.23 -18.44 24.27
C LYS A 193 -11.16 -19.52 24.14
N LYS A 194 -10.60 -19.95 25.28
CA LYS A 194 -9.78 -21.16 25.37
C LYS A 194 -10.64 -22.36 24.96
N SER A 195 -10.66 -22.70 23.69
CA SER A 195 -11.19 -23.99 23.23
C SER A 195 -10.24 -24.60 22.22
N ILE A 196 -9.86 -25.83 22.55
CA ILE A 196 -8.99 -26.75 21.86
C ILE A 196 -9.52 -26.98 20.44
N GLU A 197 -8.75 -26.61 19.41
CA GLU A 197 -8.77 -27.18 18.05
C GLU A 197 -7.66 -26.53 17.20
N ASN A 198 -6.65 -27.32 16.81
CA ASN A 198 -5.37 -26.81 16.30
C ASN A 198 -5.43 -26.09 14.94
N ASN A 199 -6.56 -26.14 14.22
CA ASN A 199 -6.77 -25.43 12.95
C ASN A 199 -7.74 -24.23 13.06
N SER A 200 -8.60 -24.19 14.08
CA SER A 200 -9.51 -23.07 14.33
C SER A 200 -8.79 -21.90 15.01
N SER A 201 -7.76 -22.18 15.80
CA SER A 201 -6.93 -21.17 16.47
C SER A 201 -6.15 -20.28 15.48
N MET A 202 -5.52 -20.87 14.45
CA MET A 202 -4.74 -20.11 13.46
C MET A 202 -5.64 -19.29 12.53
N LYS A 203 -6.79 -19.84 12.12
CA LYS A 203 -7.81 -19.08 11.38
C LYS A 203 -8.37 -17.92 12.20
N SER A 204 -8.60 -18.13 13.50
CA SER A 204 -9.03 -17.08 14.44
C SER A 204 -7.96 -16.00 14.60
N ALA A 205 -6.69 -16.37 14.78
CA ALA A 205 -5.58 -15.42 14.88
C ALA A 205 -5.39 -14.60 13.59
N ASN A 206 -5.44 -15.24 12.42
CA ASN A 206 -5.34 -14.54 11.12
C ASN A 206 -6.53 -13.59 10.90
N GLN A 207 -7.75 -14.01 11.29
CA GLN A 207 -8.93 -13.15 11.23
C GLN A 207 -8.83 -11.96 12.19
N GLN A 208 -8.27 -12.15 13.40
CA GLN A 208 -8.00 -11.06 14.33
C GLN A 208 -7.01 -10.06 13.75
N MET A 209 -5.89 -10.52 13.17
CA MET A 209 -4.92 -9.65 12.50
C MET A 209 -5.56 -8.87 11.34
N LEU A 210 -6.41 -9.53 10.56
CA LEU A 210 -7.17 -8.88 9.49
C LEU A 210 -8.11 -7.82 10.05
N ASN A 211 -8.87 -8.12 11.11
CA ASN A 211 -9.76 -7.17 11.76
C ASN A 211 -9.00 -5.94 12.27
N PHE A 212 -7.85 -6.13 12.94
CA PHE A 212 -7.01 -5.02 13.39
C PHE A 212 -6.54 -4.15 12.23
N LYS A 213 -6.13 -4.76 11.11
CA LYS A 213 -5.69 -4.01 9.93
C LYS A 213 -6.84 -3.23 9.28
N ILE A 214 -8.06 -3.78 9.27
CA ILE A 214 -9.26 -3.06 8.81
C ILE A 214 -9.56 -1.88 9.74
N ILE A 215 -9.49 -2.07 11.07
CA ILE A 215 -9.72 -0.99 12.03
C ILE A 215 -8.66 0.11 11.88
N GLU A 216 -7.38 -0.23 11.71
CA GLU A 216 -6.32 0.74 11.40
C GLU A 216 -6.65 1.53 10.13
N PHE A 217 -7.14 0.86 9.09
CA PHE A 217 -7.63 1.52 7.88
C PHE A 217 -8.79 2.47 8.17
N LEU A 218 -9.78 2.05 8.95
CA LEU A 218 -10.94 2.88 9.30
C LEU A 218 -10.53 4.12 10.09
N ILE A 219 -9.62 3.99 11.06
CA ILE A 219 -9.07 5.11 11.83
C ILE A 219 -8.42 6.15 10.89
N PHE A 220 -7.61 5.67 9.94
CA PHE A 220 -6.99 6.54 8.94
C PHE A 220 -8.03 7.18 8.00
N TYR A 221 -8.95 6.39 7.47
CA TYR A 221 -9.94 6.82 6.48
C TYR A 221 -10.94 7.82 7.06
N LEU A 222 -11.34 7.64 8.32
CA LEU A 222 -12.31 8.48 9.02
C LEU A 222 -11.68 9.72 9.68
N ASN A 223 -10.44 10.08 9.33
CA ASN A 223 -9.88 11.40 9.68
C ASN A 223 -10.64 12.54 8.99
N ASP A 224 -10.76 13.69 9.63
CA ASP A 224 -11.39 14.85 8.99
C ASP A 224 -10.49 15.43 7.89
N GLU A 225 -11.04 15.56 6.68
CA GLU A 225 -10.32 16.13 5.53
C GLU A 225 -10.35 17.66 5.51
N SER A 226 -11.22 18.28 6.32
CA SER A 226 -11.28 19.74 6.45
C SER A 226 -9.99 20.31 7.04
N GLU A 227 -9.42 19.62 8.03
CA GLU A 227 -8.15 19.98 8.70
C GLU A 227 -6.90 19.69 7.86
N SER A 228 -7.08 18.91 6.79
CA SER A 228 -5.99 18.49 5.92
C SER A 228 -5.57 19.62 4.97
N GLN A 229 -4.49 20.34 5.31
CA GLN A 229 -3.88 21.35 4.43
C GLN A 229 -3.10 20.69 3.29
N GLY A 230 -3.20 21.24 2.08
CA GLY A 230 -2.40 20.82 0.91
C GLY A 230 -2.89 19.57 0.18
N PHE A 231 -4.15 19.19 0.35
CA PHE A 231 -4.78 18.16 -0.47
C PHE A 231 -5.61 18.81 -1.57
N ASP A 232 -5.30 18.51 -2.83
CA ASP A 232 -6.15 18.83 -3.97
C ASP A 232 -7.28 17.79 -4.08
N GLY A 233 -8.52 18.23 -4.31
CA GLY A 233 -9.70 17.37 -4.48
C GLY A 233 -10.91 17.73 -3.60
N LYS A 234 -12.04 17.05 -3.84
CA LYS A 234 -13.29 17.28 -3.09
C LYS A 234 -13.17 16.67 -1.68
N LYS A 235 -13.05 17.55 -0.67
CA LYS A 235 -13.04 17.18 0.75
C LYS A 235 -14.40 16.63 1.19
N LYS A 236 -14.38 15.66 2.10
CA LYS A 236 -15.56 15.14 2.80
C LYS A 236 -15.38 15.11 4.30
N SER A 237 -16.45 15.45 5.01
CA SER A 237 -16.56 15.29 6.46
C SER A 237 -16.58 13.81 6.86
N ILE A 238 -16.32 13.54 8.15
CA ILE A 238 -16.44 12.20 8.73
C ILE A 238 -17.84 11.61 8.48
N LYS A 239 -18.89 12.44 8.63
CA LYS A 239 -20.29 12.03 8.42
C LYS A 239 -20.58 11.66 6.97
N GLU A 240 -20.04 12.39 6.00
CA GLU A 240 -20.17 12.01 4.59
C GLU A 240 -19.45 10.70 4.28
N LYS A 241 -18.30 10.47 4.92
CA LYS A 241 -17.54 9.23 4.77
C LYS A 241 -18.20 8.03 5.43
N SER A 242 -18.83 8.21 6.60
CA SER A 242 -19.50 7.11 7.30
C SER A 242 -20.68 6.53 6.49
N ASN A 243 -21.32 7.35 5.65
CA ASN A 243 -22.39 6.91 4.75
C ASN A 243 -21.97 5.78 3.80
N TYR A 244 -20.68 5.69 3.44
CA TYR A 244 -20.19 4.59 2.58
C TYR A 244 -20.20 3.22 3.26
N PHE A 245 -20.36 3.17 4.57
CA PHE A 245 -20.37 1.93 5.34
C PHE A 245 -21.75 1.53 5.83
N ARG A 246 -22.68 2.48 5.98
CA ARG A 246 -23.97 2.25 6.68
C ARG A 246 -24.81 1.09 6.13
N ASN A 247 -24.74 0.84 4.82
CA ASN A 247 -25.46 -0.28 4.21
C ASN A 247 -24.89 -1.65 4.62
N ASP A 248 -23.56 -1.75 4.74
CA ASP A 248 -22.86 -3.01 4.99
C ASP A 248 -22.43 -3.16 6.46
N PHE A 249 -22.41 -2.06 7.21
CA PHE A 249 -22.03 -1.98 8.62
C PHE A 249 -22.81 -0.86 9.33
N PRO A 250 -24.04 -1.16 9.78
CA PRO A 250 -24.92 -0.18 10.45
C PRO A 250 -24.33 0.39 11.74
N ASP A 251 -23.52 -0.38 12.46
CA ASP A 251 -22.88 0.04 13.72
C ASP A 251 -21.64 0.93 13.53
N ILE A 252 -21.38 1.40 12.30
CA ILE A 252 -20.26 2.30 12.00
C ILE A 252 -20.27 3.56 12.89
N ASP A 253 -21.45 4.09 13.22
CA ASP A 253 -21.55 5.30 14.04
C ASP A 253 -21.06 5.06 15.48
N ASN A 254 -21.33 3.87 16.07
CA ASN A 254 -20.80 3.47 17.37
C ASN A 254 -19.28 3.28 17.35
N LEU A 255 -18.76 2.74 16.25
CA LEU A 255 -17.31 2.61 16.05
C LEU A 255 -16.65 3.99 15.94
N ILE A 256 -17.24 4.93 15.20
CA ILE A 256 -16.73 6.30 15.07
C ILE A 256 -16.66 6.99 16.43
N GLU A 257 -17.70 6.86 17.25
CA GLU A 257 -17.73 7.42 18.61
C GLU A 257 -16.58 6.85 19.46
N SER A 258 -16.43 5.52 19.47
CA SER A 258 -15.34 4.83 20.17
C SER A 258 -13.95 5.27 19.68
N LEU A 259 -13.79 5.50 18.37
CA LEU A 259 -12.53 5.95 17.77
C LEU A 259 -12.22 7.42 18.07
N ASN A 260 -13.24 8.28 18.17
CA ASN A 260 -13.07 9.68 18.55
C ASN A 260 -12.65 9.81 20.02
N ASP A 261 -13.22 8.99 20.90
CA ASP A 261 -12.81 8.93 22.31
C ASP A 261 -11.33 8.55 22.46
N LEU A 262 -10.84 7.61 21.64
CA LEU A 262 -9.43 7.21 21.61
C LEU A 262 -8.49 8.31 21.10
N LYS A 263 -8.95 9.24 20.25
CA LYS A 263 -8.14 10.36 19.76
C LYS A 263 -8.00 11.51 20.76
N ASN A 264 -8.91 11.59 21.74
CA ASN A 264 -8.96 12.64 22.76
C ASN A 264 -8.19 12.29 24.05
N ILE A 265 -7.44 11.17 24.05
CA ILE A 265 -6.57 10.70 25.13
C ILE A 265 -5.11 10.91 24.71
#